data_AF-A0A7Y2GHF9-F1
#
_entry.id   AF-A0A7Y2GHF9-F1
#
_cell.length_a   1.000
_cell.length_b   1.000
_cell.length_c   1.000
_cell.angle_alpha   90.00
_cell.angle_beta   90.00
_cell.angle_gamma   90.00
#
_symmetry.space_group_name_H-M   'P 1'
#
loop_
_entity.id
_entity.type
_entity.pdbx_description
1 polymer ?
#
loop_
_entity_poly.entity_id
_entity_poly.type
_entity_poly.pdbx_seq_one_letter_code
_entity_poly.pdbx_strand_id
1 'polypeptide(L)'
;MSSLDSNITKISKSEKSKFLPIWVWIIVVVQICLVSFFSIGTAMNPGGFLPNVSELDYPTQLYITRNITAVVGLIVALLLRSHKALFAVLFVRMVTDITDAISVFTFDVDAVKSAVPMVVILLIIPALLAIIYLWKRFGQERKP
;
A
#
# COMPACT_ATOMS: atom_id res chain seq x y z
N MET A 1 -33.65 16.28 34.29
CA MET A 1 -33.60 16.40 32.83
C MET A 1 -32.16 16.47 32.27
N SER A 2 -31.19 17.17 32.87
CA SER A 2 -29.87 17.41 32.22
C SER A 2 -28.85 16.25 32.25
N SER A 3 -29.03 15.23 33.11
CA SER A 3 -28.14 14.06 33.17
C SER A 3 -28.50 12.95 32.18
N LEU A 4 -29.74 12.94 31.68
CA LEU A 4 -30.21 12.00 30.65
C LEU A 4 -29.77 12.48 29.26
N ASP A 5 -29.88 13.78 28.98
CA ASP A 5 -29.45 14.36 27.70
C ASP A 5 -27.93 14.26 27.49
N SER A 6 -27.12 14.41 28.55
CA SER A 6 -25.66 14.25 28.43
C SER A 6 -25.27 12.80 28.11
N ASN A 7 -25.98 11.82 28.66
CA ASN A 7 -25.76 10.40 28.37
C ASN A 7 -26.26 10.03 26.96
N ILE A 8 -27.42 10.54 26.52
CA ILE A 8 -27.92 10.33 25.15
C ILE A 8 -26.98 10.96 24.12
N THR A 9 -26.44 12.15 24.40
CA THR A 9 -25.45 12.80 23.52
C THR A 9 -24.13 12.01 23.47
N LYS A 10 -23.71 11.41 24.60
CA LYS A 10 -22.50 10.57 24.67
C LYS A 10 -22.66 9.21 23.98
N ILE A 11 -23.85 8.62 24.00
CA ILE A 11 -24.20 7.38 23.29
C ILE A 11 -24.38 7.66 21.77
N SER A 12 -24.87 8.85 21.40
CA SER A 12 -25.01 9.26 19.99
C SER A 12 -23.69 9.64 19.30
N LYS A 13 -22.57 9.71 20.05
CA LYS A 13 -21.22 9.87 19.47
C LYS A 13 -20.77 8.55 18.83
N SER A 14 -21.59 8.07 17.91
CA SER A 14 -21.18 7.46 16.66
C SER A 14 -20.15 6.35 16.87
N GLU A 15 -20.62 5.15 17.18
CA GLU A 15 -20.05 3.95 16.58
C GLU A 15 -20.19 4.05 15.04
N LYS A 16 -19.48 4.99 14.42
CA LYS A 16 -19.14 4.88 13.02
C LYS A 16 -18.23 3.67 12.98
N SER A 17 -18.77 2.53 12.55
CA SER A 17 -17.99 1.36 12.22
C SER A 17 -16.87 1.81 11.28
N LYS A 18 -15.67 1.96 11.85
CA LYS A 18 -14.52 2.46 11.08
C LYS A 18 -14.25 1.43 10.01
N PHE A 19 -14.31 1.86 8.74
CA PHE A 19 -14.00 1.00 7.60
C PHE A 19 -12.67 0.27 7.80
N LEU A 20 -11.62 0.97 8.24
CA LEU A 20 -10.35 0.36 8.61
C LEU A 20 -9.88 0.88 9.97
N PRO A 21 -9.13 0.07 10.73
CA PRO A 21 -8.41 0.57 11.89
C PRO A 21 -7.32 1.55 11.45
N ILE A 22 -6.95 2.47 12.34
CA ILE A 22 -6.03 3.57 12.05
C ILE A 22 -4.68 3.07 11.54
N TRP A 23 -4.15 1.98 12.10
CA TRP A 23 -2.86 1.43 11.65
C TRP A 23 -2.91 0.89 10.21
N VAL A 24 -4.01 0.27 9.76
CA VAL A 24 -4.14 -0.18 8.35
C VAL A 24 -4.27 1.03 7.44
N TRP A 25 -4.98 2.07 7.86
CA TRP A 25 -5.03 3.35 7.15
C TRP A 25 -3.63 3.95 6.94
N ILE A 26 -2.82 3.99 8.01
CA ILE A 26 -1.43 4.47 7.93
C ILE A 26 -0.64 3.65 6.92
N ILE A 27 -0.71 2.31 6.97
CA ILE A 27 -0.01 1.43 6.02
C ILE A 27 -0.37 1.75 4.57
N VAL A 28 -1.67 1.86 4.26
CA VAL A 28 -2.13 2.10 2.90
C VAL A 28 -1.73 3.50 2.41
N VAL A 29 -1.85 4.52 3.26
CA VAL A 29 -1.46 5.89 2.92
C VAL A 29 0.05 5.99 2.70
N VAL A 30 0.86 5.36 3.57
CA VAL A 30 2.31 5.30 3.41
C VAL A 30 2.68 4.63 2.10
N GLN A 31 2.03 3.51 1.74
CA GLN A 31 2.25 2.87 0.44
C GLN A 31 1.92 3.80 -0.72
N ILE A 32 0.75 4.45 -0.69
CA ILE A 32 0.35 5.40 -1.75
C ILE A 32 1.38 6.52 -1.88
N CYS A 33 1.77 7.16 -0.77
CA CYS A 33 2.70 8.28 -0.79
C CYS A 33 4.10 7.88 -1.23
N LEU A 34 4.68 6.84 -0.63
CA LEU A 34 6.04 6.40 -0.95
C LEU A 34 6.13 5.92 -2.40
N VAL A 35 5.21 5.05 -2.82
CA VAL A 35 5.24 4.49 -4.17
C VAL A 35 5.02 5.57 -5.23
N SER A 36 4.12 6.53 -4.97
CA SER A 36 3.92 7.68 -5.87
C SER A 36 5.16 8.56 -5.91
N PHE A 37 5.77 8.85 -4.76
CA PHE A 37 6.98 9.67 -4.70
C PHE A 37 8.12 9.05 -5.51
N PHE A 38 8.39 7.75 -5.35
CA PHE A 38 9.42 7.07 -6.14
C PHE A 38 9.05 6.99 -7.63
N SER A 39 7.81 6.65 -7.97
CA SER A 39 7.43 6.47 -9.38
C SER A 39 7.40 7.79 -10.16
N ILE A 40 6.78 8.82 -9.58
CA ILE A 40 6.71 10.16 -10.18
C ILE A 40 8.10 10.81 -10.16
N GLY A 41 8.83 10.66 -9.05
CA GLY A 41 10.20 11.14 -8.92
C GLY A 41 11.12 10.58 -10.01
N THR A 42 11.11 9.26 -10.20
CA THR A 42 11.86 8.59 -11.27
C THR A 42 11.38 9.02 -12.65
N ALA A 43 10.08 9.25 -12.86
CA ALA A 43 9.56 9.75 -14.14
C ALA A 43 10.03 11.18 -14.47
N MET A 44 10.16 12.04 -13.46
CA MET A 44 10.57 13.44 -13.64
C MET A 44 12.09 13.62 -13.66
N ASN A 45 12.83 12.80 -12.91
CA ASN A 45 14.28 12.87 -12.81
C ASN A 45 14.88 11.47 -12.59
N PRO A 46 15.01 10.65 -13.64
CA PRO A 46 15.49 9.26 -13.53
C PRO A 46 16.83 9.15 -12.80
N GLY A 47 17.80 10.01 -13.15
CA GLY A 47 19.14 10.00 -12.56
C GLY A 47 19.21 10.43 -11.10
N GLY A 48 18.16 11.08 -10.58
CA GLY A 48 18.05 11.42 -9.16
C GLY A 48 17.58 10.26 -8.28
N PHE A 49 16.99 9.22 -8.88
CA PHE A 49 16.39 8.10 -8.16
C PHE A 49 17.02 6.75 -8.52
N LEU A 50 17.60 6.62 -9.70
CA LEU A 50 18.29 5.42 -10.18
C LEU A 50 19.71 5.78 -10.63
N PRO A 51 20.76 5.15 -10.06
CA PRO A 51 22.12 5.42 -10.48
C PRO A 51 22.34 4.89 -11.90
N ASN A 52 23.06 5.67 -12.72
CA ASN A 52 23.40 5.37 -14.12
C ASN A 52 22.22 5.34 -15.11
N VAL A 53 21.05 5.88 -14.73
CA VAL A 53 19.90 6.03 -15.64
C VAL A 53 19.72 7.50 -16.00
N SER A 54 20.13 7.90 -17.20
CA SER A 54 19.95 9.28 -17.70
C SER A 54 18.65 9.49 -18.48
N GLU A 55 18.02 8.41 -18.95
CA GLU A 55 16.82 8.43 -19.78
C GLU A 55 15.82 7.36 -19.32
N LEU A 56 14.53 7.55 -19.61
CA LEU A 56 13.50 6.56 -19.32
C LEU A 56 13.58 5.40 -20.32
N ASP A 57 14.37 4.39 -19.98
CA ASP A 57 14.37 3.11 -20.70
C ASP A 57 13.10 2.29 -20.43
N TYR A 58 12.91 1.23 -21.23
CA TYR A 58 11.73 0.37 -21.12
C TYR A 58 11.57 -0.29 -19.73
N PRO A 59 12.63 -0.86 -19.11
CA PRO A 59 12.57 -1.38 -17.74
C PRO A 59 12.11 -0.35 -16.70
N THR A 60 12.62 0.88 -16.77
CA THR A 60 12.25 1.96 -15.85
C THR A 60 10.80 2.38 -16.03
N GLN A 61 10.33 2.48 -17.27
CA GLN A 61 8.91 2.77 -17.58
C GLN A 61 7.98 1.65 -17.08
N LEU A 62 8.40 0.38 -17.19
CA LEU A 62 7.63 -0.75 -16.69
C LEU A 62 7.53 -0.71 -15.15
N TYR A 63 8.62 -0.39 -14.47
CA TYR A 63 8.63 -0.16 -13.02
C TYR A 63 7.65 0.95 -12.61
N ILE A 64 7.70 2.12 -13.28
CA ILE A 64 6.81 3.25 -13.00
C ILE A 64 5.35 2.85 -13.23
N THR A 65 5.05 2.28 -14.40
CA THR A 65 3.67 1.93 -14.80
C THR A 65 3.02 0.98 -13.82
N ARG A 66 3.76 -0.05 -13.39
CA ARG A 66 3.28 -1.05 -12.44
C ARG A 66 3.00 -0.47 -11.05
N ASN A 67 3.90 0.39 -10.56
CA ASN A 67 3.73 1.06 -9.28
C ASN A 67 2.57 2.05 -9.28
N ILE A 68 2.44 2.87 -10.33
CA ILE A 68 1.30 3.79 -10.50
C ILE A 68 -0.02 3.03 -10.62
N THR A 69 -0.05 1.94 -11.39
CA THR A 69 -1.24 1.08 -11.51
C THR A 69 -1.67 0.54 -10.15
N ALA A 70 -0.73 0.10 -9.32
CA ALA A 70 -1.05 -0.39 -7.99
C ALA A 70 -1.54 0.73 -7.05
N VAL A 71 -0.96 1.93 -7.12
CA VAL A 71 -1.45 3.11 -6.38
C VAL A 71 -2.89 3.45 -6.77
N VAL A 72 -3.19 3.49 -8.08
CA VAL A 72 -4.54 3.71 -8.57
C VAL A 72 -5.49 2.63 -8.05
N GLY A 73 -5.08 1.37 -8.07
CA GLY A 73 -5.82 0.26 -7.49
C GLY A 73 -6.13 0.47 -6.00
N LEU A 74 -5.16 0.93 -5.21
CA LEU A 74 -5.33 1.20 -3.78
C LEU A 74 -6.33 2.35 -3.56
N ILE A 75 -6.21 3.44 -4.32
CA ILE A 75 -7.13 4.58 -4.25
C ILE A 75 -8.55 4.12 -4.59
N VAL A 76 -8.74 3.37 -5.68
CA VAL A 76 -10.05 2.84 -6.07
C VAL A 76 -10.62 1.92 -4.97
N ALA A 77 -9.82 1.03 -4.41
CA ALA A 77 -10.25 0.16 -3.32
C ALA A 77 -10.70 0.94 -2.06
N LEU A 78 -10.01 2.03 -1.72
CA LEU A 78 -10.38 2.94 -0.63
C LEU A 78 -11.68 3.71 -0.95
N LEU A 79 -11.83 4.22 -2.17
CA LEU A 79 -13.04 4.93 -2.62
C LEU A 79 -14.27 4.02 -2.59
N LEU A 80 -14.12 2.77 -3.02
CA LEU A 80 -15.17 1.74 -2.96
C LEU A 80 -15.49 1.31 -1.52
N ARG A 81 -14.65 1.68 -0.54
CA ARG A 81 -14.74 1.22 0.86
C ARG A 81 -14.94 -0.30 0.96
N SER A 82 -14.21 -1.05 0.13
CA SER A 82 -14.33 -2.51 0.04
C SER A 82 -13.08 -3.17 0.60
N HIS A 83 -13.25 -3.90 1.72
CA HIS A 83 -12.17 -4.69 2.31
C HIS A 83 -11.64 -5.74 1.33
N LYS A 84 -12.52 -6.36 0.55
CA LYS A 84 -12.16 -7.38 -0.45
C LYS A 84 -11.33 -6.78 -1.58
N ALA A 85 -11.72 -5.60 -2.09
CA ALA A 85 -10.94 -4.90 -3.10
C ALA A 85 -9.56 -4.49 -2.55
N LEU A 86 -9.52 -3.94 -1.33
CA LEU A 86 -8.27 -3.54 -0.69
C LEU A 86 -7.35 -4.74 -0.44
N PHE A 87 -7.90 -5.86 0.01
CA PHE A 87 -7.17 -7.11 0.17
C PHE A 87 -6.57 -7.58 -1.16
N ALA A 88 -7.38 -7.64 -2.22
CA ALA A 88 -6.92 -8.10 -3.53
C ALA A 88 -5.78 -7.23 -4.07
N VAL A 89 -5.92 -5.91 -4.01
CA VAL A 89 -4.89 -4.99 -4.50
C VAL A 89 -3.61 -5.09 -3.66
N LEU A 90 -3.72 -5.10 -2.32
CA LEU A 90 -2.56 -5.26 -1.44
C LEU A 90 -1.84 -6.59 -1.68
N PHE A 91 -2.60 -7.67 -1.91
CA PHE A 91 -2.04 -8.98 -2.21
C PHE A 91 -1.26 -8.99 -3.53
N VAL A 92 -1.86 -8.48 -4.61
CA VAL A 92 -1.18 -8.35 -5.91
C VAL A 92 0.06 -7.47 -5.79
N ARG A 93 -0.03 -6.36 -5.04
CA ARG A 93 1.09 -5.46 -4.77
C ARG A 93 2.24 -6.16 -4.06
N MET A 94 1.94 -6.92 -3.02
CA MET A 94 2.92 -7.67 -2.24
C MET A 94 3.62 -8.73 -3.10
N VAL A 95 2.87 -9.50 -3.88
CA VAL A 95 3.44 -10.50 -4.80
C VAL A 95 4.36 -9.82 -5.81
N THR A 96 3.93 -8.70 -6.37
CA THR A 96 4.72 -7.92 -7.32
C THR A 96 6.03 -7.42 -6.71
N ASP A 97 6.01 -6.86 -5.50
CA ASP A 97 7.22 -6.41 -4.80
C ASP A 97 8.19 -7.56 -4.52
N ILE A 98 7.68 -8.72 -4.15
CA ILE A 98 8.51 -9.91 -3.91
C ILE A 98 9.16 -10.34 -5.22
N THR A 99 8.39 -10.42 -6.32
CA THR A 99 8.93 -10.75 -7.65
C THR A 99 10.00 -9.76 -8.09
N ASP A 100 9.81 -8.46 -7.82
CA ASP A 100 10.81 -7.43 -8.11
C ASP A 100 12.08 -7.59 -7.30
N ALA A 101 11.95 -7.77 -5.98
CA ALA A 101 13.09 -7.99 -5.10
C ALA A 101 13.92 -9.20 -5.55
N ILE A 102 13.25 -10.31 -5.89
CA ILE A 102 13.91 -11.52 -6.41
C ILE A 102 14.60 -11.23 -7.76
N SER A 103 13.94 -10.51 -8.65
CA SER A 103 14.48 -10.16 -9.97
C SER A 103 15.75 -9.32 -9.84
N VAL A 104 15.78 -8.34 -8.93
CA VAL A 104 16.97 -7.52 -8.64
C VAL A 104 18.17 -8.38 -8.22
N PHE A 105 17.94 -9.41 -7.39
CA PHE A 105 19.01 -10.34 -7.00
C PHE A 105 19.40 -11.31 -8.11
N THR A 106 18.45 -11.70 -8.97
CA THR A 106 18.68 -12.70 -10.03
C THR A 106 19.41 -12.09 -11.23
N PHE A 107 19.10 -10.84 -11.57
CA PHE A 107 19.71 -10.12 -12.71
C PHE A 107 20.91 -9.26 -12.31
N ASP A 108 21.42 -9.42 -11.08
CA ASP A 108 22.64 -8.80 -10.57
C ASP A 108 22.69 -7.28 -10.72
N VAL A 109 21.54 -6.61 -10.53
CA VAL A 109 21.42 -5.16 -10.75
C VAL A 109 21.97 -4.40 -9.55
N ASP A 110 23.29 -4.27 -9.47
CA ASP A 110 24.03 -3.63 -8.36
C ASP A 110 23.51 -2.23 -8.02
N ALA A 111 23.03 -1.50 -9.03
CA ALA A 111 22.43 -0.19 -8.92
C ALA A 111 21.24 -0.12 -7.93
N VAL A 112 20.50 -1.22 -7.74
CA VAL A 112 19.22 -1.22 -7.00
C VAL A 112 19.21 -2.22 -5.84
N LYS A 113 20.20 -3.13 -5.75
CA LYS A 113 20.32 -4.12 -4.66
C LYS A 113 20.30 -3.49 -3.26
N SER A 114 20.97 -2.36 -3.08
CA SER A 114 21.03 -1.65 -1.79
C SER A 114 19.68 -1.10 -1.33
N ALA A 115 18.74 -0.87 -2.25
CA ALA A 115 17.39 -0.40 -1.96
C ALA A 115 16.42 -1.53 -1.56
N VAL A 116 16.75 -2.80 -1.86
CA VAL A 116 15.86 -3.94 -1.60
C VAL A 116 15.49 -4.10 -0.12
N PRO A 117 16.42 -4.02 0.86
CA PRO A 117 16.06 -4.11 2.28
C PRO A 117 15.06 -3.05 2.73
N MET A 118 15.18 -1.82 2.20
CA MET A 118 14.25 -0.73 2.48
C MET A 118 12.85 -1.04 1.93
N VAL A 119 12.75 -1.53 0.69
CA VAL A 119 11.47 -1.94 0.08
C VAL A 119 10.80 -3.04 0.89
N VAL A 120 11.56 -4.04 1.35
CA VAL A 120 11.04 -5.13 2.17
C VAL A 120 10.45 -4.61 3.48
N ILE A 121 11.20 -3.77 4.20
CA ILE A 121 10.81 -3.27 5.52
C ILE A 121 9.66 -2.26 5.44
N LEU A 122 9.66 -1.38 4.44
CA LEU A 122 8.70 -0.27 4.35
C LEU A 122 7.45 -0.59 3.52
N LEU A 123 7.51 -1.53 2.58
CA LEU A 123 6.40 -1.85 1.68
C LEU A 123 5.89 -3.29 1.88
N ILE A 124 6.77 -4.29 1.79
CA ILE A 124 6.35 -5.71 1.81
C ILE A 124 5.80 -6.12 3.17
N ILE A 125 6.56 -5.89 4.25
CA ILE A 125 6.15 -6.30 5.60
C ILE A 125 4.85 -5.59 6.02
N PRO A 126 4.71 -4.25 5.87
CA PRO A 126 3.47 -3.56 6.20
C PRO A 126 2.29 -4.04 5.35
N ALA A 127 2.48 -4.28 4.05
CA ALA A 127 1.44 -4.85 3.19
C ALA A 127 0.98 -6.22 3.70
N LEU A 128 1.92 -7.10 4.06
CA LEU A 128 1.62 -8.42 4.59
C LEU A 128 0.80 -8.35 5.89
N LEU A 129 1.16 -7.44 6.81
CA LEU A 129 0.40 -7.24 8.05
C LEU A 129 -1.05 -6.78 7.77
N ALA A 130 -1.23 -5.86 6.83
CA ALA A 130 -2.56 -5.41 6.41
C ALA A 130 -3.38 -6.54 5.74
N ILE A 131 -2.75 -7.35 4.89
CA ILE A 131 -3.36 -8.52 4.23
C ILE A 131 -3.81 -9.54 5.27
N ILE A 132 -2.94 -9.91 6.23
CA ILE A 132 -3.27 -10.86 7.29
C ILE A 132 -4.47 -10.35 8.11
N TYR A 133 -4.47 -9.06 8.44
CA TYR A 133 -5.59 -8.44 9.15
C TYR A 133 -6.91 -8.53 8.35
N LEU A 134 -6.88 -8.13 7.07
CA LEU A 134 -8.05 -8.15 6.20
C LEU A 134 -8.58 -9.59 5.99
N TRP A 135 -7.68 -10.57 5.85
CA TRP A 135 -8.06 -11.98 5.75
C TRP A 135 -8.81 -12.46 7.00
N LYS A 136 -8.29 -12.15 8.19
CA LYS A 136 -8.94 -12.51 9.46
C LYS A 136 -10.31 -11.84 9.60
N ARG A 137 -10.45 -10.59 9.12
CA ARG A 137 -11.72 -9.86 9.13
C ARG A 137 -12.80 -10.59 8.32
N PHE A 138 -12.48 -11.08 7.13
CA PHE A 138 -13.43 -11.88 6.34
C PHE A 138 -13.89 -13.15 7.04
N GLY A 139 -12.99 -13.80 7.79
CA GLY A 139 -13.31 -15.00 8.56
C GLY A 139 -14.29 -14.73 9.71
N GLN A 140 -14.34 -13.50 10.23
CA GLN A 140 -15.27 -13.07 11.27
C GLN A 140 -16.63 -12.67 10.70
N GLU A 141 -16.66 -12.03 9.53
CA GLU A 141 -17.90 -11.66 8.82
C GLU A 141 -18.69 -12.86 8.28
N ARG A 142 -18.06 -14.04 8.19
CA ARG A 142 -18.69 -15.30 7.75
C ARG A 142 -19.20 -16.18 8.88
N LYS A 143 -18.99 -15.84 10.15
CA LYS A 143 -19.60 -16.57 11.27
C LYS A 143 -21.01 -16.03 11.50
N PRO A 144 -22.06 -16.86 11.37
CA PRO A 144 -23.46 -16.44 11.56
C PRO A 144 -23.74 -16.04 13.01
#